data_AF-A0A952WZ38-F1
#
_entry.id   AF-A0A952WZ38-F1
#
_cell.length_a   1.000
_cell.length_b   1.000
_cell.length_c   1.000
_cell.angle_alpha   90.00
_cell.angle_beta   90.00
_cell.angle_gamma   90.00
#
_symmetry.space_group_name_H-M   'P 1'
#
loop_
_entity.id
_entity.type
_entity.pdbx_description
1 polymer ?
#
loop_
_entity_poly.entity_id
_entity_poly.type
_entity_poly.pdbx_seq_one_letter_code
_entity_poly.pdbx_strand_id
1 'polypeptide(L)'
;MSRRLPFVLHIAAAALVCGLAACTRGPVEPADTPPAGRTSATRNVAIAAASDLRYALDEFLVGFRTRYPDVDVTATYGSSGNFFAQLSNRAPFDVFLSADSAYPEQLVAEGLGETESIFPYARGHIALWVRNDSPLDLDALGPQALVQESVRKVAIANPRHAPYGRAAEAAIQSLGLESLLESRLVLGDTVIQAAQFVESGAADIGIIGLSLTRAPALRDQGRALPLDESLHPPIEQAGLILPWAADREAAETLRKELLGRHGREILSKHGLTPPGD
;
A
#
# COMPACT_ATOMS: atom_id res chain seq x y z
N MET A 1 -52.41 -0.03 -28.02
CA MET A 1 -53.60 0.70 -28.52
C MET A 1 -53.91 1.83 -27.56
N SER A 2 -54.00 3.05 -28.07
CA SER A 2 -54.73 4.21 -27.50
C SER A 2 -54.22 4.82 -26.19
N ARG A 3 -54.05 6.14 -26.02
CA ARG A 3 -54.15 7.33 -26.86
C ARG A 3 -53.48 8.46 -26.05
N ARG A 4 -52.69 9.30 -26.70
CA ARG A 4 -52.26 10.61 -26.15
C ARG A 4 -53.49 11.53 -26.08
N LEU A 5 -53.64 12.28 -25.00
CA LEU A 5 -54.58 13.40 -24.90
C LEU A 5 -53.79 14.72 -24.81
N PRO A 6 -54.09 15.73 -25.65
CA PRO A 6 -53.43 17.03 -25.60
C PRO A 6 -54.17 17.98 -24.65
N PHE A 7 -53.41 18.74 -23.85
CA PHE A 7 -53.95 19.84 -23.05
C PHE A 7 -54.06 21.09 -23.91
N VAL A 8 -55.25 21.68 -23.90
CA VAL A 8 -55.69 22.82 -24.70
C VAL A 8 -55.24 24.14 -24.08
N LEU A 9 -54.73 25.00 -24.96
CA LEU A 9 -54.39 26.41 -24.80
C LEU A 9 -55.64 27.26 -24.49
N HIS A 10 -55.61 28.12 -23.46
CA HIS A 10 -56.47 29.31 -23.39
C HIS A 10 -55.66 30.54 -22.96
N ILE A 11 -55.87 31.60 -23.74
CA ILE A 11 -55.22 32.91 -23.78
C ILE A 11 -55.88 33.83 -22.75
N ALA A 12 -55.11 34.69 -22.07
CA ALA A 12 -55.61 35.97 -21.58
C ALA A 12 -54.49 37.00 -21.52
N ALA A 13 -54.58 37.99 -22.40
CA ALA A 13 -53.76 39.19 -22.43
C ALA A 13 -54.31 40.22 -21.43
N ALA A 14 -53.42 40.91 -20.72
CA ALA A 14 -53.74 42.17 -20.06
C ALA A 14 -52.48 43.05 -20.06
N ALA A 15 -52.49 44.07 -20.91
CA ALA A 15 -51.55 45.18 -20.89
C ALA A 15 -52.05 46.24 -19.89
N LEU A 16 -51.17 46.73 -19.00
CA LEU A 16 -51.45 47.96 -18.25
C LEU A 16 -50.15 48.73 -17.95
N VAL A 17 -49.97 49.78 -18.76
CA VAL A 17 -49.53 51.16 -18.47
C VAL A 17 -48.56 51.44 -17.31
N CYS A 18 -47.40 51.96 -17.72
CA CYS A 18 -46.49 52.95 -17.11
C CYS A 18 -46.88 53.63 -15.78
N GLY A 19 -45.95 53.57 -14.83
CA GLY A 19 -45.76 54.56 -13.77
C GLY A 19 -44.27 54.83 -13.56
N LEU A 20 -43.80 55.98 -14.03
CA LEU A 20 -42.46 56.52 -13.78
C LEU A 20 -42.35 56.97 -12.32
N ALA A 21 -41.47 56.36 -11.54
CA ALA A 21 -40.97 56.92 -10.30
C ALA A 21 -39.44 56.94 -10.36
N ALA A 22 -38.89 58.13 -10.61
CA ALA A 22 -37.47 58.41 -10.58
C ALA A 22 -36.98 58.43 -9.12
N CYS A 23 -36.25 57.40 -8.72
CA CYS A 23 -35.45 57.42 -7.50
C CYS A 23 -33.98 57.59 -7.89
N THR A 24 -33.41 58.75 -7.58
CA THR A 24 -32.00 59.10 -7.74
C THR A 24 -31.14 58.17 -6.89
N ARG A 25 -30.43 57.21 -7.50
CA ARG A 25 -29.36 56.45 -6.86
C ARG A 25 -28.06 57.25 -6.97
N GLY A 26 -27.43 57.55 -5.83
CA GLY A 26 -26.08 58.10 -5.78
C GLY A 26 -25.04 57.13 -6.33
N PRO A 27 -23.78 57.56 -6.51
CA PRO A 27 -22.72 56.71 -7.04
C PRO A 27 -22.45 55.57 -6.05
N VAL A 28 -22.61 54.33 -6.51
CA VAL A 28 -22.18 53.15 -5.77
C VAL A 28 -20.69 53.00 -6.04
N GLU A 29 -19.85 53.22 -5.03
CA GLU A 29 -18.44 52.84 -5.06
C GLU A 29 -18.34 51.32 -5.32
N PRO A 30 -17.40 50.87 -6.16
CA PRO A 30 -17.23 49.45 -6.43
C PRO A 30 -16.76 48.76 -5.14
N ALA A 31 -17.59 47.85 -4.64
CA ALA A 31 -17.24 46.98 -3.53
C ALA A 31 -15.99 46.16 -3.90
N ASP A 32 -14.98 46.23 -3.04
CA ASP A 32 -13.79 45.39 -3.09
C ASP A 32 -14.18 43.93 -3.32
N THR A 33 -13.80 43.41 -4.49
CA THR A 33 -13.91 41.99 -4.77
C THR A 33 -12.90 41.28 -3.86
N PRO A 34 -13.33 40.40 -2.94
CA PRO A 34 -12.38 39.63 -2.15
C PRO A 34 -11.50 38.82 -3.11
N PRO A 35 -10.18 38.74 -2.86
CA PRO A 35 -9.29 38.03 -3.77
C PRO A 35 -9.79 36.58 -3.90
N ALA A 36 -9.99 36.15 -5.15
CA ALA A 36 -10.27 34.76 -5.46
C ALA A 36 -9.25 33.89 -4.71
N GLY A 37 -9.72 33.11 -3.74
CA GLY A 37 -8.90 32.15 -3.04
C GLY A 37 -8.20 31.30 -4.08
N ARG A 38 -6.87 31.29 -4.05
CA ARG A 38 -6.08 30.35 -4.84
C ARG A 38 -6.51 28.97 -4.38
N THR A 39 -7.37 28.31 -5.16
CA THR A 39 -7.55 26.86 -5.07
C THR A 39 -6.19 26.29 -5.44
N SER A 40 -5.34 26.05 -4.44
CA SER A 40 -4.13 25.26 -4.64
C SER A 40 -4.59 23.94 -5.23
N ALA A 41 -4.18 23.65 -6.46
CA ALA A 41 -4.48 22.38 -7.08
C ALA A 41 -3.88 21.28 -6.20
N THR A 42 -4.72 20.39 -5.69
CA THR A 42 -4.28 19.25 -4.87
C THR A 42 -3.23 18.46 -5.66
N ARG A 43 -2.05 18.32 -5.07
CA ARG A 43 -0.91 17.60 -5.64
C ARG A 43 -1.12 16.12 -5.36
N ASN A 44 -1.18 15.28 -6.39
CA ASN A 44 -1.50 13.85 -6.21
C ASN A 44 -0.25 12.99 -6.33
N VAL A 45 -0.11 12.00 -5.45
CA VAL A 45 0.93 10.97 -5.51
C VAL A 45 0.29 9.59 -5.39
N ALA A 46 0.40 8.77 -6.42
CA ALA A 46 -0.01 7.38 -6.48
C ALA A 46 1.19 6.45 -6.23
N ILE A 47 1.07 5.60 -5.22
CA ILE A 47 2.11 4.66 -4.79
C ILE A 47 1.69 3.24 -5.14
N ALA A 48 2.55 2.51 -5.84
CA ALA A 48 2.53 1.06 -5.92
C ALA A 48 3.43 0.51 -4.80
N ALA A 49 2.88 -0.12 -3.77
CA ALA A 49 3.64 -0.57 -2.60
C ALA A 49 3.53 -2.07 -2.37
N ALA A 50 4.66 -2.73 -2.12
CA ALA A 50 4.68 -4.10 -1.66
C ALA A 50 3.79 -4.28 -0.42
N SER A 51 2.99 -5.35 -0.41
CA SER A 51 1.92 -5.51 0.58
C SER A 51 2.40 -5.69 2.02
N ASP A 52 3.68 -6.03 2.22
CA ASP A 52 4.29 -6.11 3.55
C ASP A 52 4.36 -4.73 4.24
N LEU A 53 4.35 -3.66 3.45
CA LEU A 53 4.33 -2.29 3.95
C LEU A 53 2.95 -1.80 4.38
N ARG A 54 1.86 -2.56 4.17
CA ARG A 54 0.48 -2.06 4.34
C ARG A 54 0.30 -1.20 5.58
N TYR A 55 0.55 -1.78 6.75
CA TYR A 55 0.32 -1.10 8.03
C TYR A 55 1.35 -0.01 8.34
N ALA A 56 2.62 -0.23 7.99
CA ALA A 56 3.69 0.75 8.20
C ALA A 56 3.50 1.99 7.33
N LEU A 57 3.21 1.80 6.05
CA LEU A 57 2.97 2.88 5.10
C LEU A 57 1.67 3.62 5.42
N ASP A 58 0.59 2.91 5.79
CA ASP A 58 -0.65 3.57 6.22
C ASP A 58 -0.41 4.49 7.42
N GLU A 59 0.32 4.02 8.44
CA GLU A 59 0.67 4.83 9.62
C GLU A 59 1.55 6.04 9.23
N PHE A 60 2.56 5.82 8.40
CA PHE A 60 3.40 6.90 7.87
C PHE A 60 2.60 7.97 7.14
N LEU A 61 1.66 7.54 6.28
CA LEU A 61 0.86 8.45 5.47
C LEU A 61 -0.12 9.29 6.29
N VAL A 62 -0.56 8.83 7.47
CA VAL A 62 -1.32 9.68 8.41
C VAL A 62 -0.48 10.86 8.89
N GLY A 63 0.76 10.61 9.30
CA GLY A 63 1.70 11.64 9.71
C GLY A 63 2.09 12.57 8.56
N PHE A 64 2.34 12.01 7.37
CA PHE A 64 2.68 12.75 6.17
C PHE A 64 1.57 13.74 5.77
N ARG A 65 0.31 13.27 5.65
CA ARG A 65 -0.83 14.13 5.27
C ARG A 65 -1.08 15.27 6.27
N THR A 66 -0.73 15.07 7.54
CA THR A 66 -0.83 16.14 8.55
C THR A 66 0.19 17.26 8.31
N ARG A 67 1.39 16.93 7.81
CA ARG A 67 2.47 17.89 7.52
C ARG A 67 2.34 18.52 6.13
N TYR A 68 1.79 17.78 5.17
CA TYR A 68 1.65 18.16 3.77
C TYR A 68 0.16 18.06 3.34
N PRO A 69 -0.72 18.93 3.87
CA PRO A 69 -2.16 18.83 3.64
C PRO A 69 -2.60 19.12 2.20
N ASP A 70 -1.71 19.68 1.39
CA ASP A 70 -1.93 19.96 -0.03
C ASP A 70 -1.43 18.84 -0.96
N VAL A 71 -0.87 17.77 -0.40
CA VAL A 71 -0.46 16.56 -1.13
C VAL A 71 -1.41 15.41 -0.77
N ASP A 72 -2.23 14.99 -1.74
CA ASP A 72 -3.04 13.78 -1.61
C ASP A 72 -2.23 12.56 -2.07
N VAL A 73 -2.00 11.63 -1.14
CA VAL A 73 -1.23 10.41 -1.38
C VAL A 73 -2.16 9.22 -1.34
N THR A 74 -2.13 8.40 -2.39
CA THR A 74 -2.88 7.14 -2.47
C THR A 74 -1.89 5.98 -2.60
N ALA A 75 -2.11 4.91 -1.83
CA ALA A 75 -1.28 3.71 -1.89
C ALA A 75 -2.12 2.51 -2.33
N THR A 76 -1.64 1.82 -3.35
CA THR A 76 -2.16 0.54 -3.82
C THR A 76 -1.18 -0.55 -3.40
N TYR A 77 -1.70 -1.63 -2.82
CA TYR A 77 -0.87 -2.71 -2.27
C TYR A 77 -0.98 -3.98 -3.10
N GLY A 78 0.14 -4.67 -3.26
CA GLY A 78 0.30 -5.80 -4.17
C GLY A 78 1.63 -6.51 -3.97
N SER A 79 1.94 -7.51 -4.78
CA SER A 79 3.29 -8.10 -4.80
C SER A 79 4.23 -7.25 -5.66
N SER A 80 5.50 -7.16 -5.25
CA SER A 80 6.50 -6.39 -6.01
C SER A 80 6.62 -6.85 -7.46
N GLY A 81 6.59 -8.16 -7.73
CA GLY A 81 6.66 -8.70 -9.08
C GLY A 81 5.43 -8.35 -9.93
N ASN A 82 4.23 -8.33 -9.35
CA ASN A 82 3.03 -7.91 -10.08
C ASN A 82 3.09 -6.41 -10.40
N PHE A 83 3.57 -5.57 -9.48
CA PHE A 83 3.77 -4.16 -9.77
C PHE A 83 4.89 -3.92 -10.77
N PHE A 84 6.00 -4.65 -10.68
CA PHE A 84 7.04 -4.63 -11.70
C PHE A 84 6.45 -4.87 -13.09
N ALA A 85 5.66 -5.93 -13.28
CA ALA A 85 5.01 -6.21 -14.57
C ALA A 85 4.06 -5.08 -15.02
N GLN A 86 3.31 -4.46 -14.10
CA GLN A 86 2.45 -3.32 -14.42
C GLN A 86 3.26 -2.07 -14.81
N LEU A 87 4.37 -1.80 -14.12
CA LEU A 87 5.25 -0.67 -14.36
C LEU A 87 6.07 -0.83 -15.64
N SER A 88 6.44 -2.07 -16.01
CA SER A 88 6.97 -2.39 -17.34
C SER A 88 5.99 -2.00 -18.46
N ASN A 89 4.68 -1.97 -18.15
CA ASN A 89 3.62 -1.49 -19.03
C ASN A 89 3.18 -0.04 -18.73
N ARG A 90 4.00 0.72 -17.99
CA ARG A 90 3.79 2.15 -17.66
C ARG A 90 2.46 2.40 -16.93
N ALA A 91 2.09 1.53 -16.00
CA ALA A 91 0.97 1.79 -15.10
C ALA A 91 1.14 3.17 -14.39
N PRO A 92 0.04 3.92 -14.18
CA PRO A 92 0.09 5.33 -13.78
C PRO A 92 0.32 5.48 -12.27
N PHE A 93 1.50 5.06 -11.82
CA PHE A 93 2.01 5.31 -10.48
C PHE A 93 3.16 6.33 -10.54
N ASP A 94 3.38 7.03 -9.43
CA ASP A 94 4.43 8.02 -9.27
C ASP A 94 5.62 7.45 -8.50
N VAL A 95 5.34 6.60 -7.51
CA VAL A 95 6.35 5.95 -6.66
C VAL A 95 6.08 4.45 -6.61
N PHE A 96 7.13 3.67 -6.85
CA PHE A 96 7.15 2.23 -6.59
C PHE A 96 7.93 1.97 -5.30
N LEU A 97 7.35 1.23 -4.36
CA LEU A 97 8.02 0.75 -3.14
C LEU A 97 8.05 -0.78 -3.19
N SER A 98 9.20 -1.34 -3.55
CA SER A 98 9.38 -2.78 -3.73
C SER A 98 9.97 -3.42 -2.48
N ALA A 99 9.49 -4.62 -2.12
CA ALA A 99 10.15 -5.52 -1.16
C ALA A 99 11.34 -6.30 -1.73
N ASP A 100 11.89 -5.87 -2.87
CA ASP A 100 13.06 -6.45 -3.54
C ASP A 100 13.73 -5.36 -4.39
N SER A 101 14.99 -5.03 -4.09
CA SER A 101 15.73 -3.96 -4.77
C SER A 101 15.99 -4.25 -6.24
N ALA A 102 16.00 -5.52 -6.65
CA ALA A 102 16.24 -5.92 -8.03
C ALA A 102 15.13 -5.42 -8.97
N TYR A 103 13.88 -5.26 -8.51
CA TYR A 103 12.79 -4.77 -9.38
C TYR A 103 12.98 -3.30 -9.79
N PRO A 104 13.20 -2.33 -8.87
CA PRO A 104 13.63 -0.98 -9.23
C PRO A 104 14.86 -0.94 -10.15
N GLU A 105 15.89 -1.72 -9.84
CA GLU A 105 17.13 -1.80 -10.64
C GLU A 105 16.85 -2.30 -12.06
N GLN A 106 15.99 -3.31 -12.21
CA GLN A 106 15.59 -3.85 -13.49
C GLN A 106 14.76 -2.85 -14.30
N LEU A 107 13.83 -2.11 -13.68
CA LEU A 107 13.09 -1.04 -14.37
C LEU A 107 14.04 0.03 -14.93
N VAL A 108 15.06 0.41 -14.17
CA VAL A 108 16.10 1.33 -14.65
C VAL A 108 16.88 0.72 -15.82
N ALA A 109 17.30 -0.54 -15.71
CA ALA A 109 18.02 -1.24 -16.78
C ALA A 109 17.18 -1.37 -18.08
N GLU A 110 15.86 -1.46 -17.96
CA GLU A 110 14.89 -1.47 -19.07
C GLU A 110 14.58 -0.07 -19.62
N GLY A 111 15.20 0.99 -19.09
CA GLY A 111 14.98 2.38 -19.52
C GLY A 111 13.64 2.96 -19.05
N LEU A 112 13.05 2.37 -18.01
CA LEU A 112 11.78 2.78 -17.40
C LEU A 112 11.96 3.47 -16.05
N GLY A 113 13.20 3.77 -15.67
CA GLY A 113 13.55 4.48 -14.44
C GLY A 113 14.85 5.27 -14.58
N GLU A 114 15.18 6.03 -13.55
CA GLU A 114 16.41 6.79 -13.42
C GLU A 114 17.22 6.23 -12.24
N THR A 115 18.53 6.01 -12.40
CA THR A 115 19.36 5.38 -11.36
C THR A 115 19.35 6.19 -10.06
N GLU A 116 19.40 7.52 -10.17
CA GLU A 116 19.37 8.48 -9.06
C GLU A 116 18.01 8.57 -8.34
N SER A 117 16.97 7.99 -8.93
CA SER A 117 15.63 7.95 -8.34
C SER A 117 15.36 6.66 -7.57
N ILE A 118 16.28 5.68 -7.60
CA ILE A 118 16.26 4.52 -6.71
C ILE A 118 16.68 4.94 -5.30
N PHE A 119 15.98 4.43 -4.28
CA PHE A 119 16.34 4.64 -2.88
C PHE A 119 16.06 3.39 -2.03
N PRO A 120 17.07 2.78 -1.40
CA PRO A 120 16.86 1.77 -0.36
C PRO A 120 16.12 2.40 0.82
N TYR A 121 15.11 1.72 1.35
CA TYR A 121 14.33 2.25 2.49
C TYR A 121 14.22 1.27 3.66
N ALA A 122 14.37 -0.04 3.42
CA ALA A 122 14.31 -1.04 4.47
C ALA A 122 14.93 -2.38 4.06
N ARG A 123 15.15 -3.24 5.04
CA ARG A 123 15.25 -4.69 4.91
C ARG A 123 14.07 -5.34 5.63
N GLY A 124 13.44 -6.30 4.97
CA GLY A 124 12.32 -7.09 5.49
C GLY A 124 12.76 -8.37 6.20
N HIS A 125 11.86 -8.90 7.03
CA HIS A 125 12.05 -10.11 7.82
C HIS A 125 10.80 -10.97 7.78
N ILE A 126 10.95 -12.30 7.82
CA ILE A 126 9.82 -13.23 7.88
C ILE A 126 9.60 -13.76 9.31
N ALA A 127 8.37 -14.15 9.60
CA ALA A 127 7.96 -14.74 10.86
C ALA A 127 6.94 -15.84 10.61
N LEU A 128 6.93 -16.84 11.48
CA LEU A 128 5.76 -17.69 11.66
C LEU A 128 4.66 -16.88 12.34
N TRP A 129 3.42 -17.06 11.91
CA TRP A 129 2.28 -16.47 12.57
C TRP A 129 1.12 -17.46 12.67
N VAL A 130 0.49 -17.49 13.83
CA VAL A 130 -0.71 -18.30 14.12
C VAL A 130 -1.73 -17.43 14.85
N ARG A 131 -3.01 -17.77 14.75
CA ARG A 131 -4.06 -17.14 15.56
C ARG A 131 -3.91 -17.47 17.05
N ASN A 132 -4.53 -16.64 17.90
CA ASN A 132 -4.53 -16.84 19.34
C ASN A 132 -5.22 -18.14 19.79
N ASP A 133 -6.21 -18.61 19.03
CA ASP A 133 -6.91 -19.88 19.29
C ASP A 133 -6.15 -21.13 18.80
N SER A 134 -5.00 -20.96 18.14
CA SER A 134 -4.20 -22.09 17.66
C SER A 134 -3.59 -22.88 18.83
N PRO A 135 -3.64 -24.23 18.80
CA PRO A 135 -3.05 -25.06 19.85
C PRO A 135 -1.51 -25.09 19.80
N LEU A 136 -0.89 -24.51 18.77
CA LEU A 136 0.56 -24.52 18.58
C LEU A 136 1.25 -23.60 19.60
N ASP A 137 2.30 -24.12 20.23
CA ASP A 137 3.25 -23.33 21.02
C ASP A 137 4.47 -23.00 20.16
N LEU A 138 4.48 -21.79 19.58
CA LEU A 138 5.56 -21.38 18.68
C LEU A 138 6.90 -21.24 19.41
N ASP A 139 6.91 -20.85 20.69
CA ASP A 139 8.14 -20.64 21.45
C ASP A 139 8.81 -21.99 21.77
N ALA A 140 8.01 -23.01 22.08
CA ALA A 140 8.52 -24.36 22.33
C ALA A 140 8.89 -25.12 21.05
N LEU A 141 8.11 -24.96 19.98
CA LEU A 141 8.27 -25.73 18.74
C LEU A 141 9.25 -25.09 17.75
N GLY A 142 9.39 -23.76 17.78
CA GLY A 142 10.16 -23.04 16.77
C GLY A 142 9.65 -23.34 15.35
N PRO A 143 10.57 -23.44 14.36
CA PRO A 143 10.23 -23.83 12.99
C PRO A 143 9.54 -25.20 12.85
N GLN A 144 9.70 -26.11 13.81
CA GLN A 144 9.04 -27.42 13.80
C GLN A 144 7.52 -27.33 14.00
N ALA A 145 7.00 -26.14 14.34
CA ALA A 145 5.56 -25.86 14.32
C ALA A 145 4.93 -26.13 12.95
N LEU A 146 5.66 -25.91 11.85
CA LEU A 146 5.19 -26.09 10.48
C LEU A 146 4.77 -27.53 10.16
N VAL A 147 5.33 -28.52 10.87
CA VAL A 147 5.12 -29.95 10.58
C VAL A 147 4.39 -30.70 11.67
N GLN A 148 3.83 -30.01 12.66
CA GLN A 148 2.97 -30.64 13.66
C GLN A 148 1.76 -31.32 13.00
N GLU A 149 1.28 -32.40 13.62
CA GLU A 149 0.14 -33.18 13.11
C GLU A 149 -1.13 -32.32 12.97
N SER A 150 -1.31 -31.33 13.85
CA SER A 150 -2.42 -30.38 13.79
C SER A 150 -2.35 -29.40 12.60
N VAL A 151 -1.20 -29.31 11.91
CA VAL A 151 -0.97 -28.39 10.79
C VAL A 151 -1.21 -29.10 9.46
N ARG A 152 -2.33 -28.77 8.84
CA ARG A 152 -2.74 -29.29 7.54
C ARG A 152 -2.45 -28.33 6.40
N LYS A 153 -2.45 -27.02 6.68
CA LYS A 153 -2.25 -25.96 5.69
C LYS A 153 -1.29 -24.89 6.20
N VAL A 154 -0.29 -24.58 5.38
CA VAL A 154 0.71 -23.54 5.63
C VAL A 154 0.56 -22.45 4.57
N ALA A 155 0.25 -21.23 4.99
CA ALA A 155 0.14 -20.10 4.07
C ALA A 155 1.49 -19.44 3.82
N ILE A 156 1.82 -19.22 2.54
CA ILE A 156 2.94 -18.37 2.11
C ILE A 156 2.48 -17.47 0.96
N ALA A 157 3.20 -16.37 0.71
CA ALA A 157 3.00 -15.62 -0.51
C ALA A 157 3.52 -16.43 -1.71
N ASN A 158 3.00 -16.17 -2.91
CA ASN A 158 3.39 -16.88 -4.12
C ASN A 158 4.84 -16.53 -4.49
N PRO A 159 5.78 -17.48 -4.42
CA PRO A 159 7.22 -17.21 -4.64
C PRO A 159 7.51 -16.76 -6.08
N ARG A 160 6.61 -17.00 -7.04
CA ARG A 160 6.80 -16.60 -8.43
C ARG A 160 6.92 -15.08 -8.61
N HIS A 161 6.35 -14.28 -7.71
CA HIS A 161 6.32 -12.82 -7.86
C HIS A 161 6.37 -12.06 -6.53
N ALA A 162 6.16 -12.71 -5.39
CA ALA A 162 6.26 -12.07 -4.08
C ALA A 162 7.63 -12.36 -3.43
N PRO A 163 8.44 -11.33 -3.11
CA PRO A 163 9.72 -11.50 -2.42
C PRO A 163 9.63 -12.28 -1.10
N TYR A 164 8.61 -11.99 -0.30
CA TYR A 164 8.32 -12.73 0.95
C TYR A 164 7.94 -14.19 0.71
N GLY A 165 7.37 -14.51 -0.46
CA GLY A 165 7.09 -15.89 -0.87
C GLY A 165 8.38 -16.65 -1.16
N ARG A 166 9.31 -16.02 -1.88
CA ARG A 166 10.65 -16.60 -2.13
C ARG A 166 11.45 -16.78 -0.83
N ALA A 167 11.36 -15.80 0.08
CA ALA A 167 12.00 -15.92 1.40
C ALA A 167 11.39 -17.07 2.22
N ALA A 168 10.07 -17.22 2.21
CA ALA A 168 9.40 -18.34 2.87
C ALA A 168 9.78 -19.69 2.26
N GLU A 169 9.82 -19.79 0.93
CA GLU A 169 10.28 -20.98 0.22
C GLU A 169 11.73 -21.31 0.57
N ALA A 170 12.64 -20.33 0.50
CA ALA A 170 14.04 -20.50 0.90
C ALA A 170 14.18 -20.95 2.37
N ALA A 171 13.38 -20.42 3.29
CA ALA A 171 13.39 -20.85 4.68
C ALA A 171 12.93 -22.30 4.84
N ILE A 172 11.86 -22.70 4.14
CA ILE A 172 11.40 -24.10 4.10
C ILE A 172 12.51 -25.03 3.57
N GLN A 173 13.24 -24.58 2.55
CA GLN A 173 14.37 -25.32 1.96
C GLN A 173 15.53 -25.47 2.94
N SER A 174 15.97 -24.37 3.55
CA SER A 174 17.02 -24.34 4.57
C SER A 174 16.69 -25.22 5.79
N LEU A 175 15.42 -25.36 6.13
CA LEU A 175 14.94 -26.22 7.21
C LEU A 175 14.78 -27.70 6.80
N GLY A 176 14.93 -28.03 5.51
CA GLY A 176 14.75 -29.39 4.98
C GLY A 176 13.29 -29.87 4.99
N LEU A 177 12.31 -28.94 4.95
CA LEU A 177 10.88 -29.26 5.12
C LEU A 177 10.09 -29.28 3.79
N GLU A 178 10.74 -29.06 2.65
CA GLU A 178 10.13 -28.93 1.32
C GLU A 178 9.14 -30.06 1.01
N SER A 179 9.63 -31.31 1.04
CA SER A 179 8.85 -32.50 0.70
C SER A 179 7.67 -32.73 1.64
N LEU A 180 7.79 -32.28 2.89
CA LEU A 180 6.74 -32.38 3.90
C LEU A 180 5.67 -31.30 3.74
N LEU A 181 6.01 -30.16 3.14
CA LEU A 181 5.14 -29.00 3.08
C LEU A 181 4.54 -28.77 1.68
N GLU A 182 5.14 -29.29 0.61
CA GLU A 182 4.73 -29.02 -0.78
C GLU A 182 3.22 -29.18 -1.02
N SER A 183 2.62 -30.28 -0.55
CA SER A 183 1.18 -30.55 -0.69
C SER A 183 0.28 -29.79 0.30
N ARG A 184 0.87 -29.12 1.30
CA ARG A 184 0.19 -28.37 2.37
C ARG A 184 0.26 -26.86 2.15
N LEU A 185 1.02 -26.38 1.17
CA LEU A 185 1.15 -24.94 0.90
C LEU A 185 -0.15 -24.36 0.36
N VAL A 186 -0.55 -23.23 0.93
CA VAL A 186 -1.62 -22.37 0.43
C VAL A 186 -0.98 -21.07 -0.03
N LEU A 187 -1.00 -20.82 -1.33
CA LEU A 187 -0.34 -19.65 -1.91
C LEU A 187 -1.29 -18.46 -1.97
N GLY A 188 -0.96 -17.40 -1.23
CA GLY A 188 -1.55 -16.07 -1.45
C GLY A 188 -0.81 -15.34 -2.56
N ASP A 189 -1.50 -14.56 -3.38
CA ASP A 189 -0.88 -13.66 -4.36
C ASP A 189 0.11 -12.68 -3.69
N THR A 190 -0.18 -12.30 -2.45
CA THR A 190 0.65 -11.36 -1.68
C THR A 190 0.89 -11.88 -0.27
N VAL A 191 1.87 -11.30 0.43
CA VAL A 191 2.15 -11.69 1.82
C VAL A 191 1.04 -11.27 2.77
N ILE A 192 0.33 -10.17 2.50
CA ILE A 192 -0.86 -9.83 3.27
C ILE A 192 -2.01 -10.81 3.01
N GLN A 193 -2.16 -11.33 1.79
CA GLN A 193 -3.16 -12.35 1.51
C GLN A 193 -2.82 -13.68 2.19
N ALA A 194 -1.54 -14.06 2.24
CA ALA A 194 -1.11 -15.22 3.01
C ALA A 194 -1.46 -15.07 4.49
N ALA A 195 -1.25 -13.88 5.07
CA ALA A 195 -1.66 -13.58 6.45
C ALA A 195 -3.18 -13.68 6.64
N GLN A 196 -3.97 -13.17 5.70
CA GLN A 196 -5.44 -13.26 5.71
C GLN A 196 -5.95 -14.71 5.66
N PHE A 197 -5.22 -15.62 4.99
CA PHE A 197 -5.57 -17.04 5.03
C PHE A 197 -5.42 -17.64 6.42
N VAL A 198 -4.39 -17.24 7.18
CA VAL A 198 -4.24 -17.70 8.56
C VAL A 198 -5.28 -17.04 9.47
N GLU A 199 -5.51 -15.72 9.30
CA GLU A 199 -6.48 -14.93 10.08
C GLU A 199 -7.90 -15.49 9.94
N SER A 200 -8.30 -15.87 8.73
CA SER A 200 -9.61 -16.48 8.46
C SER A 200 -9.70 -17.98 8.81
N GLY A 201 -8.57 -18.63 9.07
CA GLY A 201 -8.48 -20.07 9.27
C GLY A 201 -8.59 -20.92 8.02
N ALA A 202 -8.46 -20.31 6.85
CA ALA A 202 -8.19 -21.03 5.61
C ALA A 202 -6.83 -21.76 5.65
N ALA A 203 -5.88 -21.30 6.47
CA ALA A 203 -4.62 -21.95 6.81
C ALA A 203 -4.40 -21.98 8.34
N ASP A 204 -3.62 -22.94 8.82
CA ASP A 204 -3.39 -23.18 10.26
C ASP A 204 -2.23 -22.32 10.81
N ILE A 205 -1.24 -22.07 9.96
CA ILE A 205 -0.03 -21.28 10.23
C ILE A 205 0.42 -20.61 8.93
N GLY A 206 1.16 -19.52 9.01
CA GLY A 206 1.79 -18.91 7.83
C GLY A 206 3.21 -18.45 8.07
N ILE A 207 4.00 -18.43 7.00
CA ILE A 207 5.29 -17.73 6.95
C ILE A 207 5.02 -16.39 6.26
N ILE A 208 4.96 -15.32 7.05
CA ILE A 208 4.54 -13.99 6.60
C ILE A 208 5.56 -12.92 7.00
N GLY A 209 5.36 -11.68 6.56
CA GLY A 209 6.26 -10.58 6.92
C GLY A 209 6.12 -10.18 8.38
N LEU A 210 7.24 -10.06 9.09
CA LEU A 210 7.30 -9.56 10.46
C LEU A 210 6.62 -8.18 10.57
N SER A 211 6.77 -7.35 9.53
CA SER A 211 6.09 -6.06 9.34
C SER A 211 4.58 -6.13 9.57
N LEU A 212 3.94 -7.20 9.12
CA LEU A 212 2.51 -7.40 9.27
C LEU A 212 2.17 -7.84 10.69
N THR A 213 2.97 -8.71 11.28
CA THR A 213 2.70 -9.30 12.60
C THR A 213 2.80 -8.31 13.75
N ARG A 214 3.61 -7.24 13.61
CA ARG A 214 3.75 -6.21 14.65
C ARG A 214 2.62 -5.18 14.64
N ALA A 215 1.90 -5.07 13.53
CA ALA A 215 0.74 -4.20 13.44
C ALA A 215 -0.39 -4.69 14.36
N PRO A 216 -1.13 -3.79 15.02
CA PRO A 216 -2.23 -4.16 15.93
C PRO A 216 -3.22 -5.15 15.31
N ALA A 217 -3.52 -5.01 14.01
CA ALA A 217 -4.43 -5.87 13.28
C ALA A 217 -4.12 -7.37 13.43
N LEU A 218 -2.84 -7.76 13.41
CA LEU A 218 -2.41 -9.17 13.55
C LEU A 218 -1.84 -9.45 14.93
N ARG A 219 -1.10 -8.51 15.54
CA ARG A 219 -0.51 -8.67 16.87
C ARG A 219 -1.56 -8.99 17.93
N ASP A 220 -2.72 -8.35 17.84
CA ASP A 220 -3.76 -8.51 18.87
C ASP A 220 -4.62 -9.77 18.62
N GLN A 221 -4.49 -10.41 17.45
CA GLN A 221 -5.25 -11.59 17.04
C GLN A 221 -4.43 -12.88 16.96
N GLY A 222 -3.10 -12.80 17.14
CA GLY A 222 -2.23 -13.94 16.97
C GLY A 222 -0.87 -13.80 17.64
N ARG A 223 -0.08 -14.85 17.48
CA ARG A 223 1.28 -14.96 18.01
C ARG A 223 2.24 -15.13 16.85
N ALA A 224 3.37 -14.45 16.94
CA ALA A 224 4.41 -14.45 15.93
C ALA A 224 5.71 -14.98 16.49
N LEU A 225 6.44 -15.75 15.69
CA LEU A 225 7.83 -16.12 15.95
C LEU A 225 8.69 -15.66 14.77
N PRO A 226 9.54 -14.63 14.94
CA PRO A 226 10.52 -14.26 13.91
C PRO A 226 11.40 -15.46 13.55
N LEU A 227 11.64 -15.66 12.25
CA LEU A 227 12.56 -16.69 11.79
C LEU A 227 13.98 -16.11 11.68
N ASP A 228 14.97 -16.98 11.85
CA ASP A 228 16.38 -16.61 11.75
C ASP A 228 16.71 -16.14 10.31
N GLU A 229 17.43 -15.03 10.20
CA GLU A 229 17.80 -14.42 8.91
C GLU A 229 18.69 -15.35 8.07
N SER A 230 19.42 -16.28 8.68
CA SER A 230 20.24 -17.26 7.94
C SER A 230 19.43 -18.27 7.13
N LEU A 231 18.11 -18.36 7.37
CA LEU A 231 17.23 -19.30 6.67
C LEU A 231 16.85 -18.85 5.26
N HIS A 232 17.04 -17.57 4.92
CA HIS A 232 16.67 -17.03 3.62
C HIS A 232 17.63 -15.92 3.16
N PRO A 233 17.71 -15.62 1.85
CA PRO A 233 18.41 -14.43 1.39
C PRO A 233 17.79 -13.13 1.97
N PRO A 234 18.58 -12.09 2.25
CA PRO A 234 18.06 -10.81 2.74
C PRO A 234 16.96 -10.23 1.84
N ILE A 235 15.91 -9.71 2.44
CA ILE A 235 14.79 -9.05 1.74
C ILE A 235 15.10 -7.55 1.65
N GLU A 236 16.06 -7.18 0.81
CA GLU A 236 16.45 -5.78 0.61
C GLU A 236 15.35 -5.03 -0.15
N GLN A 237 14.88 -3.92 0.40
CA GLN A 237 13.74 -3.17 -0.10
C GLN A 237 14.17 -1.79 -0.61
N ALA A 238 13.74 -1.46 -1.83
CA ALA A 238 14.04 -0.18 -2.46
C ALA A 238 12.81 0.41 -3.15
N GLY A 239 12.76 1.74 -3.15
CA GLY A 239 11.80 2.52 -3.89
C GLY A 239 12.38 3.07 -5.17
N LEU A 240 11.50 3.49 -6.08
CA LEU A 240 11.82 4.17 -7.33
C LEU A 240 10.78 5.28 -7.55
N ILE A 241 11.23 6.51 -7.76
CA ILE A 241 10.35 7.55 -8.31
C ILE A 241 10.34 7.38 -9.82
N LEU A 242 9.15 7.21 -10.39
CA LEU A 242 8.97 6.87 -11.80
C LEU A 242 9.13 8.12 -12.68
N PRO A 243 9.74 8.02 -13.88
CA PRO A 243 9.96 9.17 -14.76
C PRO A 243 8.67 9.86 -15.21
N TRP A 244 7.54 9.15 -15.20
CA TRP A 244 6.22 9.65 -15.56
C TRP A 244 5.36 10.05 -14.35
N ALA A 245 5.99 10.25 -13.18
CA ALA A 245 5.29 10.76 -12.01
C ALA A 245 4.58 12.09 -12.32
N ALA A 246 3.29 12.17 -12.01
CA ALA A 246 2.43 13.33 -12.25
C ALA A 246 2.89 14.55 -11.44
N ASP A 247 3.31 14.34 -10.19
CA ASP A 247 3.93 15.36 -9.35
C ASP A 247 5.24 14.84 -8.74
N ARG A 248 6.34 15.10 -9.46
CA ARG A 248 7.66 14.66 -9.03
C ARG A 248 8.15 15.34 -7.76
N GLU A 249 7.80 16.61 -7.52
CA GLU A 249 8.22 17.32 -6.30
C GLU A 249 7.54 16.73 -5.06
N ALA A 250 6.27 16.38 -5.17
CA ALA A 250 5.54 15.70 -4.11
C ALA A 250 6.09 14.28 -3.86
N ALA A 251 6.41 13.52 -4.92
CA ALA A 251 7.05 12.21 -4.80
C ALA A 251 8.44 12.29 -4.12
N GLU A 252 9.22 13.32 -4.45
CA GLU A 252 10.52 13.60 -3.83
C GLU A 252 10.40 13.96 -2.35
N THR A 253 9.37 14.74 -2.01
CA THR A 253 9.04 15.06 -0.62
C THR A 253 8.66 13.80 0.16
N LEU A 254 7.84 12.93 -0.43
CA LEU A 254 7.46 11.64 0.16
C LEU A 254 8.69 10.75 0.40
N ARG A 255 9.58 10.61 -0.60
CA ARG A 255 10.86 9.90 -0.48
C ARG A 255 11.67 10.45 0.70
N LYS A 256 11.86 11.77 0.76
CA LYS A 256 12.62 12.42 1.82
C LYS A 256 12.04 12.15 3.21
N GLU A 257 10.72 12.25 3.38
CA GLU A 257 10.07 12.03 4.67
C GLU A 257 10.10 10.55 5.09
N LEU A 258 9.96 9.63 4.14
CA LEU A 258 10.05 8.19 4.40
C LEU A 258 11.46 7.79 4.84
N LEU A 259 12.49 8.36 4.23
CA LEU A 259 13.90 8.14 4.59
C LEU A 259 14.34 8.96 5.82
N GLY A 260 13.54 9.97 6.19
CA GLY A 260 13.77 10.81 7.35
C GLY A 260 13.48 10.08 8.67
N ARG A 261 13.76 10.76 9.79
CA ARG A 261 13.59 10.21 11.15
C ARG A 261 12.21 9.57 11.36
N HIS A 262 11.15 10.28 10.99
CA HIS A 262 9.78 9.83 11.22
C HIS A 262 9.45 8.54 10.46
N GLY A 263 9.81 8.46 9.17
CA GLY A 263 9.58 7.26 8.38
C GLY A 263 10.39 6.07 8.90
N ARG A 264 11.68 6.28 9.22
CA ARG A 264 12.53 5.25 9.82
C ARG A 264 11.99 4.72 11.15
N GLU A 265 11.53 5.60 12.03
CA GLU A 265 10.91 5.20 13.32
C GLU A 265 9.67 4.32 13.09
N ILE A 266 8.82 4.65 12.12
CA ILE A 266 7.64 3.84 11.78
C ILE A 266 8.06 2.50 11.17
N LEU A 267 9.00 2.48 10.23
CA LEU A 267 9.51 1.25 9.63
C LEU A 267 10.06 0.30 10.73
N SER A 268 10.91 0.81 11.62
CA SER A 268 11.48 0.05 12.74
C SER A 268 10.41 -0.43 13.73
N LYS A 269 9.42 0.41 14.04
CA LYS A 269 8.27 0.04 14.88
C LYS A 269 7.53 -1.18 14.33
N HIS A 270 7.32 -1.22 13.01
CA HIS A 270 6.68 -2.36 12.36
C HIS A 270 7.61 -3.55 12.16
N GLY A 271 8.93 -3.41 12.37
CA GLY A 271 9.88 -4.53 12.29
C GLY A 271 10.52 -4.70 10.92
N LEU A 272 10.63 -3.59 10.19
CA LEU A 272 11.53 -3.43 9.06
C LEU A 272 12.83 -2.80 9.57
N THR A 273 13.96 -3.08 8.94
CA THR A 273 15.26 -2.48 9.31
C THR A 273 15.63 -1.39 8.30
N PRO A 274 15.56 -0.09 8.64
CA PRO A 274 16.02 0.97 7.74
C PRO A 274 17.51 0.86 7.42
N PRO A 275 17.99 1.37 6.26
CA PRO A 275 19.40 1.33 5.91
C PRO A 275 20.28 2.03 6.95
N GLY A 276 21.37 1.38 7.36
CA GLY A 276 22.34 1.91 8.32
C GLY A 276 21.99 1.71 9.79
N ASP A 277 20.85 1.09 10.11
CA ASP A 277 20.55 0.53 11.43
C ASP A 277 20.96 -0.96 11.49
#